data_AF-A0A3M2BL67-F1
#
_entry.id   AF-A0A3M2BL67-F1
#
_cell.length_a   1.000
_cell.length_b   1.000
_cell.length_c   1.000
_cell.angle_alpha   90.00
_cell.angle_beta   90.00
_cell.angle_gamma   90.00
#
_symmetry.space_group_name_H-M   'P 1'
#
loop_
_entity.id
_entity.type
_entity.pdbx_description
1 polymer ?
#
loop_
_entity_poly.entity_id
_entity_poly.type
_entity_poly.pdbx_seq_one_letter_code
_entity_poly.pdbx_strand_id
1 'polypeptide(L)'
;MNDLDDREPHRPPPRRRRAPALALILAAALAGPTAADYLVTRGGERIETRGPWTVKGRMVIFTDARGTLSSLRLEEVDLAASEEATRAARLPS
;
A
#
# COMPACT_ATOMS: atom_id res chain seq x y z
N MET A 1 68.66 -13.46 21.06
CA MET A 1 68.35 -14.90 21.03
C MET A 1 67.21 -15.17 22.01
N ASN A 2 65.97 -14.90 21.61
CA ASN A 2 64.81 -15.71 21.98
C ASN A 2 63.71 -15.42 20.95
N ASP A 3 63.34 -16.47 20.25
CA ASP A 3 62.39 -16.55 19.16
C ASP A 3 60.96 -16.85 19.71
N LEU A 4 59.94 -16.68 18.88
CA LEU A 4 58.52 -16.98 19.06
C LEU A 4 57.73 -16.28 20.20
N ASP A 5 56.83 -15.38 19.84
CA ASP A 5 55.40 -15.71 19.94
C ASP A 5 54.60 -14.96 18.87
N ASP A 6 54.34 -15.72 17.83
CA ASP A 6 53.49 -15.50 16.68
C ASP A 6 52.03 -15.40 17.16
N ARG A 7 51.48 -14.18 17.30
CA ARG A 7 50.03 -13.95 17.45
C ARG A 7 49.58 -12.67 16.77
N GLU A 8 49.57 -12.68 15.44
CA GLU A 8 48.65 -11.80 14.72
C GLU A 8 47.21 -12.15 15.15
N PRO A 9 46.42 -11.20 15.67
CA PRO A 9 45.02 -11.46 15.96
C PRO A 9 44.28 -11.73 14.65
N HIS A 10 43.87 -12.98 14.48
CA HIS A 10 42.99 -13.42 13.40
C HIS A 10 41.79 -12.46 13.27
N ARG A 11 41.83 -11.60 12.25
CA ARG A 11 40.66 -10.83 11.83
C ARG A 11 39.66 -11.84 11.26
N PRO A 12 38.46 -12.02 11.85
CA PRO A 12 37.44 -12.79 11.18
C PRO A 12 37.06 -12.08 9.87
N PRO A 13 36.89 -12.79 8.75
CA PRO A 13 36.43 -12.16 7.52
C PRO A 13 35.04 -11.54 7.75
N PRO A 14 34.73 -10.38 7.14
CA PRO A 14 33.41 -9.81 7.24
C PRO A 14 32.40 -10.81 6.70
N ARG A 15 31.50 -11.28 7.57
CA ARG A 15 30.36 -12.11 7.17
C ARG A 15 29.51 -11.27 6.21
N ARG A 16 29.67 -11.49 4.90
CA ARG A 16 28.76 -11.02 3.87
C ARG A 16 27.37 -11.56 4.22
N ARG A 17 26.56 -10.76 4.92
CA ARG A 17 25.12 -10.98 5.02
C ARG A 17 24.58 -10.88 3.60
N ARG A 18 24.53 -12.01 2.90
CA ARG A 18 23.72 -12.15 1.69
C ARG A 18 22.30 -11.89 2.13
N ALA A 19 21.78 -10.72 1.75
CA ALA A 19 20.41 -10.32 2.01
C ALA A 19 19.46 -11.42 1.51
N PRO A 20 18.35 -11.69 2.22
CA PRO A 20 17.34 -12.61 1.71
C PRO A 20 16.62 -11.94 0.52
N ALA A 21 17.16 -12.11 -0.68
CA ALA A 21 16.52 -11.72 -1.94
C ALA A 21 15.22 -12.50 -2.22
N LEU A 22 14.82 -13.42 -1.33
CA LEU A 22 13.64 -14.27 -1.47
C LEU A 22 12.36 -13.66 -0.87
N ALA A 23 12.44 -12.52 -0.17
CA ALA A 23 11.27 -11.88 0.44
C ALA A 23 10.47 -10.98 -0.52
N LEU A 24 11.01 -10.64 -1.70
CA LEU A 24 10.39 -9.68 -2.63
C LEU A 24 9.38 -10.31 -3.60
N ILE A 25 9.37 -11.63 -3.78
CA ILE A 25 8.50 -12.28 -4.79
C ILE A 25 7.09 -12.53 -4.23
N LEU A 26 6.92 -12.65 -2.90
CA LEU A 26 5.61 -12.94 -2.32
C LEU A 26 4.68 -11.72 -2.19
N ALA A 27 5.20 -10.50 -2.34
CA ALA A 27 4.39 -9.27 -2.30
C ALA A 27 3.60 -9.03 -3.61
N ALA A 28 3.97 -9.69 -4.72
CA ALA A 28 3.33 -9.48 -6.01
C ALA A 28 2.02 -10.27 -6.20
N ALA A 29 1.76 -11.30 -5.40
CA ALA A 29 0.60 -12.18 -5.55
C ALA A 29 -0.68 -11.67 -4.87
N LEU A 30 -0.61 -10.55 -4.13
CA LEU A 30 -1.77 -9.92 -3.47
C LEU A 30 -2.42 -8.81 -4.32
N ALA A 31 -1.88 -8.51 -5.50
CA ALA A 31 -2.53 -7.64 -6.47
C ALA A 31 -3.65 -8.40 -7.21
N GLY A 32 -4.68 -8.81 -6.46
CA GLY A 32 -5.96 -9.14 -7.08
C GLY A 32 -6.48 -7.93 -7.89
N PRO A 33 -7.40 -8.13 -8.85
CA PRO A 33 -8.00 -7.03 -9.58
C PRO A 33 -8.64 -6.08 -8.55
N THR A 34 -8.01 -4.93 -8.33
CA THR A 34 -8.62 -3.87 -7.54
C THR A 34 -9.75 -3.34 -8.39
N ALA A 35 -10.96 -3.86 -8.18
CA ALA A 35 -12.14 -3.29 -8.80
C ALA A 35 -12.17 -1.82 -8.42
N ALA A 36 -12.36 -0.95 -9.40
CA ALA A 36 -12.47 0.48 -9.13
C ALA A 36 -13.70 0.72 -8.25
N ASP A 37 -13.47 1.26 -7.06
CA ASP A 37 -14.51 1.80 -6.21
C ASP A 37 -14.66 3.29 -6.54
N TYR A 38 -15.76 3.89 -6.08
CA TYR A 38 -16.04 5.29 -6.36
C TYR A 38 -16.48 6.03 -5.11
N LEU A 39 -15.98 7.25 -4.98
CA LEU A 39 -16.47 8.25 -4.04
C LEU A 39 -17.26 9.30 -4.80
N VAL A 40 -18.41 9.68 -4.28
CA VAL A 40 -19.23 10.77 -4.79
C VAL A 40 -19.20 11.90 -3.77
N THR A 41 -18.77 13.08 -4.19
CA THR A 41 -18.83 14.27 -3.34
C THR A 41 -20.26 14.79 -3.28
N ARG A 42 -20.61 15.57 -2.25
CA ARG A 42 -21.91 16.25 -2.18
C ARG A 42 -22.13 17.24 -3.33
N GLY A 43 -21.07 17.69 -3.99
CA GLY A 43 -21.14 18.49 -5.22
C GLY A 43 -21.47 17.67 -6.47
N GLY A 44 -21.60 16.34 -6.36
CA GLY A 44 -21.87 15.42 -7.46
C GLY A 44 -20.63 14.96 -8.23
N GLU A 45 -19.43 15.39 -7.84
CA GLU A 45 -18.19 14.90 -8.46
C GLU A 45 -17.95 13.44 -8.08
N ARG A 46 -17.62 12.61 -9.08
CA ARG A 46 -17.25 11.21 -8.89
C ARG A 46 -15.74 11.03 -8.97
N ILE A 47 -15.16 10.49 -7.91
CA ILE A 47 -13.74 10.22 -7.75
C ILE A 47 -13.52 8.71 -7.83
N GLU A 48 -12.68 8.27 -8.75
CA GLU A 48 -12.27 6.88 -8.87
C GLU A 48 -11.20 6.53 -7.83
N THR A 49 -11.38 5.41 -7.14
CA THR A 49 -10.46 4.89 -6.14
C THR A 49 -9.90 3.53 -6.53
N ARG A 50 -8.62 3.32 -6.24
CA ARG A 50 -7.96 2.01 -6.40
C ARG A 50 -8.36 1.10 -5.24
N GLY A 51 -9.54 0.54 -5.37
CA GLY A 51 -10.15 -0.34 -4.37
C GLY A 51 -10.84 0.45 -3.26
N PRO A 52 -11.17 -0.22 -2.14
CA PRO A 52 -12.11 0.30 -1.17
C PRO A 52 -11.56 1.54 -0.46
N TRP A 53 -12.49 2.44 -0.14
CA TRP A 53 -12.26 3.57 0.75
C TRP A 53 -12.75 3.24 2.17
N THR A 54 -12.30 3.99 3.17
CA THR A 54 -12.63 3.73 4.58
C THR A 54 -12.89 5.03 5.31
N VAL A 55 -13.96 5.06 6.11
CA VAL A 55 -14.22 6.17 7.03
C VAL A 55 -13.35 6.04 8.28
N LYS A 56 -12.57 7.08 8.59
CA LYS A 56 -11.81 7.22 9.84
C LYS A 56 -12.14 8.55 10.50
N GLY A 57 -13.00 8.49 11.53
CA GLY A 57 -13.48 9.69 12.22
C GLY A 57 -14.24 10.60 11.27
N ARG A 58 -13.74 11.82 11.04
CA ARG A 58 -14.32 12.82 10.13
C ARG A 58 -13.73 12.80 8.72
N MET A 59 -12.95 11.78 8.39
CA MET A 59 -12.28 11.67 7.09
C MET A 59 -12.69 10.39 6.38
N VAL A 60 -12.75 10.45 5.06
CA VAL A 60 -12.79 9.29 4.16
C VAL A 60 -11.40 9.14 3.56
N ILE A 61 -10.75 8.01 3.84
CA ILE A 61 -9.40 7.69 3.39
C ILE A 61 -9.50 6.73 2.21
N PHE A 62 -8.77 6.99 1.14
CA PHE A 62 -8.80 6.18 -0.07
C PHE A 62 -7.49 6.28 -0.83
N THR A 63 -7.26 5.35 -1.75
CA THR A 63 -6.17 5.43 -2.72
C THR A 63 -6.74 5.94 -4.04
N ASP A 64 -6.20 7.02 -4.59
CA ASP A 64 -6.68 7.55 -5.88
C ASP A 64 -6.30 6.66 -7.07
N ALA A 65 -6.81 6.98 -8.26
CA ALA A 65 -6.49 6.29 -9.52
C ALA A 65 -4.99 6.30 -9.88
N ARG A 66 -4.19 7.21 -9.32
CA ARG A 66 -2.74 7.31 -9.51
C ARG A 66 -1.96 6.47 -8.50
N GLY A 67 -2.60 5.93 -7.47
CA GLY A 67 -1.96 5.18 -6.39
C GLY A 67 -1.53 6.03 -5.20
N THR A 68 -1.95 7.29 -5.13
CA THR A 68 -1.67 8.18 -4.01
C THR A 68 -2.69 7.95 -2.90
N LEU A 69 -2.22 7.83 -1.65
CA LEU A 69 -3.12 7.83 -0.49
C LEU A 69 -3.64 9.25 -0.27
N SER A 70 -4.96 9.39 -0.34
CA SER A 70 -5.67 10.67 -0.30
C SER A 70 -6.82 10.61 0.72
N SER A 71 -7.34 11.77 1.08
CA SER A 71 -8.46 11.87 2.02
C SER A 71 -9.38 13.05 1.74
N LEU A 72 -10.68 12.86 1.95
CA LEU A 72 -11.70 13.91 1.96
C LEU A 72 -12.36 14.01 3.33
N ARG A 73 -12.94 15.18 3.68
CA ARG A 73 -13.80 15.24 4.87
C ARG A 73 -15.09 14.47 4.61
N LEU A 74 -15.56 13.80 5.65
CA LEU A 74 -16.80 13.03 5.62
C LEU A 74 -18.01 13.89 5.25
N GLU A 75 -18.03 15.16 5.67
CA GLU A 75 -19.09 16.10 5.34
C GLU A 75 -19.16 16.44 3.84
N GLU A 76 -18.03 16.32 3.13
CA GLU A 76 -17.93 16.61 1.69
C GLU A 76 -18.33 15.42 0.83
N VAL A 77 -18.50 14.23 1.42
CA VAL A 77 -18.80 12.97 0.74
C VAL A 77 -20.27 12.59 0.91
N ASP A 78 -20.89 12.17 -0.19
CA ASP A 78 -22.17 11.46 -0.19
C ASP A 78 -21.88 9.96 -0.16
N LEU A 79 -21.93 9.36 1.03
CA LEU A 79 -21.62 7.94 1.21
C LEU A 79 -22.62 7.03 0.50
N ALA A 80 -23.91 7.38 0.52
CA ALA A 80 -24.95 6.57 -0.12
C ALA A 80 -24.70 6.53 -1.64
N ALA A 81 -24.50 7.70 -2.26
CA ALA A 81 -24.17 7.77 -3.68
C ALA A 81 -22.84 7.07 -4.01
N SER A 82 -21.85 7.13 -3.11
CA SER A 82 -20.57 6.43 -3.26
C SER A 82 -20.73 4.90 -3.27
N GLU A 83 -21.54 4.36 -2.35
CA GLU A 83 -21.84 2.93 -2.26
C GLU A 83 -22.62 2.44 -3.49
N GLU A 84 -23.59 3.22 -3.97
CA GLU A 84 -24.33 2.92 -5.20
C GLU A 84 -23.43 2.94 -6.43
N ALA A 85 -22.59 3.98 -6.59
CA ALA A 85 -21.65 4.08 -7.70
C ALA A 85 -20.64 2.92 -7.72
N THR A 86 -20.15 2.53 -6.54
CA THR A 86 -19.27 1.37 -6.38
C THR A 86 -19.98 0.07 -6.75
N ARG A 87 -21.22 -0.13 -6.31
CA ARG A 87 -22.02 -1.31 -6.64
C ARG A 87 -22.29 -1.41 -8.13
N ALA A 88 -22.69 -0.30 -8.74
CA ALA A 88 -22.95 -0.21 -10.18
C ALA A 88 -21.70 -0.58 -10.99
N ALA A 89 -20.50 -0.19 -10.55
CA ALA A 89 -19.25 -0.52 -11.22
C ALA A 89 -18.87 -2.02 -11.14
N ARG A 90 -19.42 -2.76 -10.18
CA ARG A 90 -19.13 -4.19 -9.98
C ARG A 90 -20.11 -5.13 -10.67
N LEU A 91 -21.28 -4.62 -11.08
CA LEU A 91 -22.25 -5.41 -11.85
C LEU A 91 -21.77 -5.50 -13.30
N PRO A 92 -21.67 -6.70 -13.90
CA PRO A 92 -21.41 -6.83 -15.33
C PRO A 92 -22.60 -6.27 -16.12
N SER A 93 -22.31 -5.45 -17.15
CA SER A 93 -23.29 -4.90 -18.09
C SER A 93 -24.02 -5.96 -18.91
#